data_AF-Q7RKX0-F1
#
_entry.id   AF-Q7RKX0-F1
#
_cell.length_a   1.000
_cell.length_b   1.000
_cell.length_c   1.000
_cell.angle_alpha   90.00
_cell.angle_beta   90.00
_cell.angle_gamma   90.00
#
_symmetry.space_group_name_H-M   'P 1'
#
loop_
_entity.id
_entity.type
_entity.pdbx_description
1 polymer ?
#
loop_
_entity_poly.entity_id
_entity_poly.type
_entity_poly.pdbx_seq_one_letter_code
_entity_poly.pdbx_strand_id
1 'polypeptide(L)'
;MKNYRLTEKMDEKSIQRAILVTQNTLTPFAKDAIKEAAPRHIIENFLDTELLVNITKHELVPKHIPLTSDEKRNLLQRYKIKENKLPRIQDVDPVCRYFGLSKGQVQKNNRK
;
A
#
# COMPACT_ATOMS: atom_id res chain seq x y z
N MET A 1 -28.51 -9.28 -1.11
CA MET A 1 -27.20 -9.92 -1.36
C MET A 1 -26.28 -8.87 -1.97
N LYS A 2 -25.17 -8.53 -1.31
CA LYS A 2 -24.11 -7.69 -1.89
C LYS A 2 -23.39 -8.56 -2.94
N ASN A 3 -23.44 -8.19 -4.23
CA ASN A 3 -22.86 -8.99 -5.31
C ASN A 3 -21.36 -8.71 -5.44
N TYR A 4 -20.51 -9.53 -4.83
CA TYR A 4 -19.04 -9.34 -4.82
C TYR A 4 -18.34 -10.02 -6.01
N ARG A 5 -18.70 -9.61 -7.23
CA ARG A 5 -18.20 -10.20 -8.48
C ARG A 5 -16.67 -10.20 -8.64
N LEU A 6 -15.97 -9.28 -7.97
CA LEU A 6 -14.51 -9.21 -8.04
C LEU A 6 -13.85 -10.27 -7.15
N THR A 7 -14.28 -10.42 -5.90
CA THR A 7 -13.68 -11.38 -4.97
C THR A 7 -13.95 -12.82 -5.40
N GLU A 8 -15.12 -13.10 -5.98
CA GLU A 8 -15.42 -14.42 -6.58
C GLU A 8 -14.40 -14.78 -7.68
N LYS A 9 -14.11 -13.85 -8.58
CA LYS A 9 -13.07 -14.05 -9.61
C LYS A 9 -11.66 -14.18 -9.04
N MET A 10 -11.38 -13.49 -7.92
CA MET A 10 -10.10 -13.63 -7.24
C MET A 10 -9.96 -15.03 -6.64
N ASP A 11 -11.02 -15.56 -6.02
CA ASP A 11 -11.05 -16.93 -5.49
C ASP A 11 -10.88 -17.97 -6.60
N GLU A 12 -11.66 -17.87 -7.68
CA GLU A 12 -11.58 -18.77 -8.84
C GLU A 12 -10.16 -18.85 -9.43
N LYS A 13 -9.45 -17.71 -9.43
CA LYS A 13 -8.11 -17.59 -9.98
C LYS A 13 -6.99 -17.71 -8.94
N SER A 14 -7.32 -17.97 -7.67
CA SER A 14 -6.37 -18.00 -6.55
C SER A 14 -5.51 -16.72 -6.44
N ILE A 15 -6.11 -15.56 -6.70
CA ILE A 15 -5.46 -14.25 -6.65
C ILE A 15 -5.66 -13.65 -5.25
N GLN A 16 -4.58 -13.39 -4.53
CA GLN A 16 -4.67 -12.78 -3.19
C GLN A 16 -4.70 -11.26 -3.22
N ARG A 17 -4.12 -10.62 -4.25
CA ARG A 17 -3.99 -9.16 -4.34
C ARG A 17 -4.46 -8.64 -5.68
N ALA A 18 -5.25 -7.58 -5.68
CA ALA A 18 -5.75 -6.91 -6.88
C ALA A 18 -5.61 -5.39 -6.77
N ILE A 19 -5.36 -4.74 -7.90
CA ILE A 19 -5.43 -3.29 -8.06
C ILE A 19 -6.74 -2.97 -8.78
N LEU A 20 -7.58 -2.16 -8.14
CA LEU A 20 -8.84 -1.66 -8.68
C LEU A 20 -8.66 -0.20 -9.08
N VAL A 21 -8.80 0.12 -10.37
CA VAL A 21 -8.71 1.50 -10.86
C VAL A 21 -10.12 2.00 -11.20
N THR A 22 -10.52 3.14 -10.64
CA THR A 22 -11.84 3.74 -10.84
C THR A 22 -11.75 5.19 -11.31
N GLN A 23 -12.74 5.65 -12.06
CA GLN A 23 -12.81 7.06 -12.49
C GLN A 23 -13.32 7.98 -11.37
N ASN A 24 -14.25 7.46 -10.57
CA ASN A 24 -14.86 8.19 -9.46
C ASN A 24 -14.50 7.55 -8.13
N THR A 25 -14.66 8.32 -7.05
CA THR A 25 -14.47 7.78 -5.70
C THR A 25 -15.49 6.67 -5.42
N LEU A 26 -15.03 5.62 -4.75
CA LEU A 26 -15.90 4.53 -4.33
C LEU A 26 -16.95 5.01 -3.34
N THR A 27 -18.16 4.45 -3.43
CA THR A 27 -19.20 4.65 -2.43
C THR A 27 -18.75 4.09 -1.07
N PRO A 28 -19.27 4.60 0.06
CA PRO A 28 -18.93 4.06 1.38
C PRO A 28 -19.12 2.55 1.48
N PHE A 29 -20.23 2.03 0.95
CA PHE A 29 -20.52 0.59 0.92
C PHE A 29 -19.45 -0.21 0.15
N ALA A 30 -18.94 0.31 -0.97
CA ALA A 30 -17.87 -0.34 -1.73
C ALA A 30 -16.52 -0.29 -1.00
N LYS A 31 -16.22 0.82 -0.30
CA LYS A 31 -15.02 0.92 0.54
C LYS A 31 -15.06 -0.08 1.69
N ASP A 32 -16.22 -0.24 2.34
CA ASP A 32 -16.37 -1.20 3.44
C ASP A 32 -16.33 -2.64 2.95
N ALA A 33 -16.91 -2.94 1.78
CA ALA A 33 -16.78 -4.23 1.11
C ALA A 33 -15.31 -4.62 0.85
N ILE A 34 -14.47 -3.67 0.42
CA ILE A 34 -13.03 -3.91 0.24
C ILE A 34 -12.34 -4.22 1.57
N LYS A 35 -12.67 -3.50 2.64
CA LYS A 35 -12.12 -3.75 3.98
C LYS A 35 -12.54 -5.12 4.52
N GLU A 36 -13.80 -5.51 4.33
CA GLU A 36 -14.36 -6.82 4.74
C GLU A 36 -13.67 -7.99 4.02
N ALA A 37 -13.16 -7.77 2.80
CA ALA A 37 -12.44 -8.80 2.04
C ALA A 37 -11.03 -9.10 2.60
N ALA A 38 -10.43 -8.17 3.35
CA ALA A 38 -9.15 -8.36 4.00
C ALA A 38 -9.27 -9.23 5.28
N PRO A 39 -8.27 -10.06 5.61
CA PRO A 39 -6.98 -10.20 4.96
C PRO A 39 -6.96 -11.22 3.80
N ARG A 40 -8.07 -11.92 3.54
CA ARG A 40 -8.14 -12.98 2.50
C ARG A 40 -7.80 -12.43 1.12
N HIS A 41 -8.37 -11.28 0.77
CA HIS A 41 -8.08 -10.55 -0.45
C HIS A 41 -7.64 -9.13 -0.11
N ILE A 42 -6.53 -8.70 -0.70
CA ILE A 42 -6.01 -7.35 -0.58
C ILE A 42 -6.37 -6.60 -1.86
N ILE A 43 -7.29 -5.66 -1.77
CA ILE A 43 -7.75 -4.87 -2.92
C ILE A 43 -7.34 -3.41 -2.70
N GLU A 44 -6.43 -2.94 -3.54
CA GLU A 44 -5.94 -1.57 -3.52
C GLU A 44 -6.68 -0.74 -4.56
N ASN A 45 -7.43 0.25 -4.11
CA ASN A 45 -8.17 1.14 -4.99
C ASN A 45 -7.30 2.34 -5.38
N PHE A 46 -7.29 2.72 -6.67
CA PHE A 46 -6.71 3.95 -7.19
C PHE A 46 -7.73 4.68 -8.07
N LEU A 47 -7.69 6.01 -8.07
CA LEU A 47 -8.34 6.77 -9.13
C LEU A 47 -7.45 6.74 -10.37
N ASP A 48 -8.05 6.70 -11.57
CA ASP A 48 -7.32 6.82 -12.83
C ASP A 48 -6.46 8.11 -12.88
N THR A 49 -7.00 9.21 -12.35
CA THR A 49 -6.32 10.48 -12.17
C THR A 49 -5.04 10.40 -11.31
N GLU A 50 -4.97 9.47 -10.34
CA GLU A 50 -3.77 9.24 -9.52
C GLU A 50 -2.65 8.57 -10.32
N LEU A 51 -2.98 7.90 -11.43
CA LEU A 51 -2.06 7.10 -12.23
C LEU A 51 -1.61 7.80 -13.52
N LEU A 52 -2.10 9.02 -13.79
CA LEU A 52 -1.73 9.80 -14.98
C LEU A 52 -0.23 10.15 -15.00
N VAL A 53 0.38 10.35 -13.82
CA VAL A 53 1.79 10.69 -13.68
C VAL A 53 2.42 9.79 -12.64
N ASN A 54 3.60 9.26 -12.94
CA ASN A 54 4.37 8.53 -11.96
C ASN A 54 5.02 9.49 -10.95
N ILE A 55 4.38 9.64 -9.78
CA ILE A 55 4.82 10.50 -8.69
C ILE A 55 6.26 10.22 -8.22
N THR A 56 6.76 8.99 -8.39
CA THR A 56 8.13 8.62 -7.97
C THR A 56 9.23 9.24 -8.83
N LYS A 57 8.86 9.81 -9.98
CA LYS A 57 9.77 10.51 -10.88
C LYS A 57 9.83 12.02 -10.63
N HIS A 58 8.99 12.54 -9.74
CA HIS A 58 8.95 13.96 -9.43
C HIS A 58 10.22 14.38 -8.68
N GLU A 59 10.81 15.52 -9.03
CA GLU A 59 12.08 16.00 -8.48
C GLU A 59 12.06 16.13 -6.94
N LEU A 60 10.94 16.60 -6.39
CA LEU A 60 10.77 16.77 -4.94
C LEU A 60 10.55 15.45 -4.17
N VAL A 61 10.32 14.32 -4.87
CA VAL A 61 10.08 13.02 -4.24
C VAL A 61 11.41 12.25 -4.20
N PRO A 62 12.01 12.04 -3.01
CA PRO A 62 13.23 11.25 -2.92
C PRO A 62 12.98 9.80 -3.31
N LYS A 63 14.06 9.04 -3.60
CA LYS A 63 13.90 7.60 -3.84
C LYS A 63 13.54 6.88 -2.55
N HIS A 64 12.43 6.15 -2.59
CA HIS A 64 11.94 5.30 -1.52
C HIS A 64 12.23 3.84 -1.85
N ILE A 65 12.83 3.12 -0.89
CA ILE A 65 13.23 1.72 -1.04
C ILE A 65 12.64 0.94 0.14
N PRO A 66 11.62 0.09 -0.08
CA PRO A 66 11.11 -0.80 0.96
C PRO A 66 12.22 -1.71 1.49
N LEU A 67 12.32 -1.85 2.81
CA LEU A 67 13.26 -2.76 3.45
C LEU A 67 12.62 -4.13 3.61
N THR A 68 13.44 -5.17 3.44
CA THR A 68 13.11 -6.52 3.86
C THR A 68 13.03 -6.63 5.39
N SER A 69 12.40 -7.68 5.89
CA SER A 69 12.33 -7.97 7.34
C SER A 69 13.71 -8.05 7.99
N ASP A 70 14.69 -8.60 7.27
CA ASP A 70 16.06 -8.75 7.75
C ASP A 70 16.80 -7.41 7.79
N GLU A 71 16.66 -6.58 6.76
CA GLU A 71 17.21 -5.22 6.75
C GLU A 71 16.59 -4.35 7.84
N LYS A 72 15.27 -4.44 8.06
CA LYS A 72 14.58 -3.78 9.17
C LYS A 72 15.18 -4.21 10.52
N ARG A 73 15.36 -5.51 10.73
CA ARG A 73 15.94 -6.07 11.97
C ARG A 73 17.36 -5.57 12.19
N ASN A 74 18.20 -5.61 11.16
CA ASN A 74 19.58 -5.13 11.20
C ASN A 74 19.64 -3.62 11.49
N LEU A 75 18.74 -2.82 10.91
CA LEU A 75 18.63 -1.39 11.16
C LEU A 75 18.33 -1.12 12.65
N LEU A 76 17.29 -1.76 13.20
CA LEU A 76 16.88 -1.58 14.59
C LEU A 76 17.99 -2.00 15.57
N GLN A 77 18.68 -3.12 15.29
CA GLN A 77 19.80 -3.59 16.09
C GLN A 77 21.00 -2.63 16.03
N ARG A 78 21.38 -2.18 14.84
CA ARG A 78 22.53 -1.27 14.63
C ARG A 78 22.37 0.04 15.39
N TYR A 79 21.18 0.62 15.36
CA TYR A 79 20.88 1.87 16.05
C TYR A 79 20.39 1.67 17.49
N LYS A 80 20.23 0.42 17.95
CA LYS A 80 19.71 0.05 19.28
C LYS A 80 18.37 0.75 19.61
N ILE A 81 17.49 0.85 18.61
CA ILE A 81 16.17 1.49 18.76
C ILE A 81 15.03 0.49 18.56
N LYS A 82 13.88 0.81 19.13
CA LYS A 82 12.61 0.11 18.88
C LYS A 82 11.87 0.74 17.70
N GLU A 83 11.01 -0.04 17.04
CA GLU A 83 10.23 0.40 15.88
C GLU A 83 9.40 1.67 16.14
N ASN A 84 8.87 1.84 17.35
CA ASN A 84 8.08 3.01 17.73
C ASN A 84 8.87 4.33 17.73
N LYS A 85 10.20 4.28 17.67
CA LYS A 85 11.08 5.45 17.56
C LYS A 85 11.38 5.84 16.11
N LEU A 86 10.98 5.03 15.13
CA LEU A 86 11.12 5.39 13.72
C LEU A 86 10.10 6.48 13.33
N PRO A 87 10.48 7.40 12.44
CA PRO A 87 9.51 8.31 11.81
C PRO A 87 8.37 7.54 11.14
N ARG A 88 7.15 8.03 11.29
CA ARG A 88 5.95 7.40 10.74
C ARG A 88 5.50 8.13 9.48
N ILE A 89 4.97 7.36 8.54
CA ILE A 89 4.29 7.83 7.34
C ILE A 89 2.87 7.28 7.36
N GLN A 90 1.90 8.05 6.87
CA GLN A 90 0.52 7.59 6.81
C GLN A 90 0.35 6.55 5.70
N ASP A 91 -0.58 5.61 5.88
CA ASP A 91 -0.95 4.62 4.86
C ASP A 91 -1.65 5.25 3.65
N VAL A 92 -2.31 6.38 3.85
CA VAL A 92 -2.92 7.18 2.77
C VAL A 92 -1.92 7.98 1.94
N ASP A 93 -0.65 8.04 2.34
CA ASP A 93 0.39 8.73 1.56
C ASP A 93 0.52 8.13 0.15
N PRO A 94 0.59 8.94 -0.92
CA PRO A 94 0.68 8.44 -2.29
C PRO A 94 1.85 7.49 -2.52
N VAL A 95 2.99 7.72 -1.87
CA VAL A 95 4.17 6.85 -1.97
C VAL A 95 3.90 5.51 -1.29
N CYS A 96 3.29 5.52 -0.10
CA CYS A 96 2.91 4.29 0.61
C CYS A 96 1.97 3.44 -0.23
N ARG A 97 0.95 4.06 -0.81
CA ARG A 97 0.01 3.38 -1.71
C ARG A 97 0.71 2.87 -2.96
N TYR A 98 1.57 3.67 -3.58
CA TYR A 98 2.32 3.26 -4.79
C TYR A 98 3.17 2.00 -4.57
N PHE A 99 3.85 1.90 -3.42
CA PHE A 99 4.66 0.73 -3.07
C PHE A 99 3.87 -0.40 -2.37
N GLY A 100 2.56 -0.25 -2.17
CA GLY A 100 1.71 -1.24 -1.49
C GLY A 100 2.14 -1.51 -0.04
N LEU A 101 2.71 -0.50 0.65
CA LEU A 101 3.28 -0.66 1.98
C LEU A 101 2.20 -0.95 3.02
N SER A 102 2.46 -1.94 3.85
CA SER A 102 1.60 -2.35 4.96
C SER A 102 2.14 -1.82 6.30
N LYS A 103 1.27 -1.72 7.30
CA LYS A 103 1.65 -1.26 8.64
C LYS A 103 2.83 -2.08 9.19
N GLY A 104 3.82 -1.38 9.70
CA GLY A 104 5.05 -1.97 10.25
C GLY A 104 6.14 -2.28 9.23
N GLN A 105 5.90 -2.10 7.94
CA GLN A 105 6.99 -2.08 6.96
C GLN A 105 7.77 -0.78 7.08
N VAL A 106 9.08 -0.87 6.82
CA VAL A 106 10.00 0.27 6.88
C VAL A 106 10.53 0.49 5.48
N GLN A 107 10.59 1.75 5.06
CA GLN A 107 11.26 2.15 3.84
C GLN A 107 12.45 3.05 4.18
N LYS A 108 13.53 2.89 3.42
CA LYS A 108 14.66 3.81 3.43
C LYS A 108 14.40 4.90 2.39
N ASN A 109 14.63 6.14 2.77
CA ASN A 109 14.59 7.27 1.85
C ASN A 109 16.01 7.75 1.59
N ASN A 110 16.43 7.79 0.33
CA ASN A 110 17.66 8.46 -0.06
C ASN A 110 17.34 9.93 -0.33
N ARG A 111 17.52 10.78 0.68
CA ARG A 111 17.51 12.24 0.49
C ARG A 111 18.74 12.59 -0.35
N LYS A 112 18.53 13.31 -1.46
CA LYS A 112 19.61 14.06 -2.11
C LYS A 112 19.98 15.25 -1.25
#